data_AF-A0AAN3A3X1-F1
#
_entry.id   AF-A0AAN3A3X1-F1
#
_cell.length_a   1.000
_cell.length_b   1.000
_cell.length_c   1.000
_cell.angle_alpha   90.00
_cell.angle_beta   90.00
_cell.angle_gamma   90.00
#
_symmetry.space_group_name_H-M   'P 1'
#
loop_
_entity.id
_entity.type
_entity.pdbx_description
1 polymer ?
#
loop_
_entity_poly.entity_id
_entity_poly.type
_entity_poly.pdbx_seq_one_letter_code
_entity_poly.pdbx_strand_id
1 'polypeptide(L)'
;MCFGNKLNQNRPEHCITPFPTPNNFCGGFALNAVLVDLGSGTRPIEVYMRIQDYQNKEIIKPYPESKASIYLLGNKLSGTLMSLPSGICAAFKDYVTDRTVTVCYGSNFESGPLKNLISEEISRITDKRLGMKTQALDDSLDDLYPETTWKYILVLVNNKHWIAVKHVKKDKFVCYDPDGGKDSDGSTIGKAIENLRKGYVISGLYICI
;
A
#
# COMPACT_ATOMS: atom_id res chain seq x y z
N MET A 1 -13.09 17.34 1.04
CA MET A 1 -11.78 17.23 0.37
C MET A 1 -11.74 15.95 -0.43
N CYS A 2 -11.14 15.95 -1.62
CA CYS A 2 -10.91 14.73 -2.41
C CYS A 2 -9.97 13.80 -1.66
N PHE A 3 -10.26 12.50 -1.66
CA PHE A 3 -9.37 11.53 -1.04
C PHE A 3 -8.02 11.51 -1.78
N GLY A 4 -6.91 11.59 -1.04
CA GLY A 4 -5.56 11.73 -1.62
C GLY A 4 -5.21 13.11 -2.17
N ASN A 5 -6.08 14.12 -2.03
CA ASN A 5 -5.83 15.51 -2.42
C ASN A 5 -5.36 15.70 -3.88
N LYS A 6 -5.66 14.75 -4.77
CA LYS A 6 -5.20 14.74 -6.17
C LYS A 6 -3.68 14.82 -6.34
N LEU A 7 -2.93 14.42 -5.31
CA LEU A 7 -1.47 14.36 -5.39
C LEU A 7 -1.06 13.29 -6.41
N ASN A 8 0.01 13.54 -7.15
CA ASN A 8 0.41 12.70 -8.28
C ASN A 8 1.89 12.37 -8.14
N GLN A 9 2.22 11.08 -8.08
CA GLN A 9 3.59 10.60 -7.90
C GLN A 9 4.52 10.94 -9.08
N ASN A 10 3.95 11.27 -10.24
CA ASN A 10 4.66 11.61 -11.48
C ASN A 10 4.86 13.14 -11.65
N ARG A 11 4.47 13.95 -10.65
CA ARG A 11 4.61 15.41 -10.68
C ARG A 11 5.70 15.88 -9.72
N PRO A 12 6.79 16.51 -10.21
CA PRO A 12 7.89 16.96 -9.36
C PRO A 12 7.46 17.84 -8.19
N GLU A 13 6.47 18.71 -8.38
CA GLU A 13 5.93 19.62 -7.36
C GLU A 13 5.27 18.89 -6.17
N HIS A 14 4.88 17.63 -6.34
CA HIS A 14 4.30 16.79 -5.30
C HIS A 14 5.33 15.87 -4.63
N CYS A 15 6.59 15.89 -5.09
CA CYS A 15 7.62 14.92 -4.77
C CYS A 15 8.92 15.60 -4.26
N ILE A 16 10.08 15.14 -4.77
CA ILE A 16 11.44 15.59 -4.43
C ILE A 16 12.21 16.00 -5.68
N THR A 17 13.31 16.75 -5.49
CA THR A 17 14.30 17.08 -6.52
C THR A 17 15.67 16.51 -6.11
N PRO A 18 16.41 15.82 -7.01
CA PRO A 18 16.04 15.47 -8.38
C PRO A 18 14.88 14.46 -8.42
N PHE A 19 14.05 14.56 -9.45
CA PHE A 19 12.82 13.80 -9.58
C PHE A 19 13.02 12.53 -10.42
N PRO A 20 12.91 11.31 -9.85
CA PRO A 20 13.04 10.09 -10.63
C PRO A 20 11.78 9.82 -11.46
N THR A 21 11.96 9.53 -12.74
CA THR A 21 10.89 9.07 -13.65
C THR A 21 11.44 7.99 -14.57
N PRO A 22 10.84 6.79 -14.59
CA PRO A 22 9.73 6.32 -13.74
C PRO A 22 10.15 6.10 -12.26
N ASN A 23 9.21 5.92 -11.34
CA ASN A 23 9.47 5.73 -9.90
C ASN A 23 8.50 4.75 -9.21
N ASN A 24 8.77 4.43 -7.94
CA ASN A 24 8.00 3.52 -7.08
C ASN A 24 7.39 4.23 -5.85
N PHE A 25 6.97 5.49 -5.96
CA PHE A 25 6.48 6.27 -4.81
C PHE A 25 5.06 5.93 -4.34
N CYS A 26 4.32 5.10 -5.08
CA CYS A 26 2.88 4.87 -4.90
C CYS A 26 2.49 4.48 -3.47
N GLY A 27 3.27 3.63 -2.79
CA GLY A 27 2.99 3.22 -1.41
C GLY A 27 2.97 4.38 -0.42
N GLY A 28 3.89 5.35 -0.57
CA GLY A 28 3.91 6.55 0.28
C GLY A 28 2.74 7.48 -0.01
N PHE A 29 2.38 7.65 -1.29
CA PHE A 29 1.24 8.47 -1.69
C PHE A 29 -0.10 7.87 -1.24
N ALA A 30 -0.28 6.56 -1.43
CA ALA A 30 -1.48 5.85 -1.03
C ALA A 30 -1.64 5.88 0.51
N LEU A 31 -0.57 5.58 1.26
CA LEU A 31 -0.60 5.67 2.72
C LEU A 31 -0.87 7.10 3.21
N ASN A 32 -0.24 8.11 2.58
CA ASN A 32 -0.47 9.51 2.96
C ASN A 32 -1.93 9.95 2.75
N ALA A 33 -2.63 9.44 1.74
CA ALA A 33 -4.05 9.71 1.56
C ALA A 33 -4.87 9.29 2.79
N VAL A 34 -4.56 8.12 3.35
CA VAL A 34 -5.17 7.61 4.59
C VAL A 34 -4.77 8.48 5.79
N LEU A 35 -3.47 8.77 5.94
CA LEU A 35 -2.97 9.56 7.07
C LEU A 35 -3.56 10.97 7.11
N VAL A 36 -3.72 11.64 5.96
CA VAL A 36 -4.38 12.94 5.86
C VAL A 36 -5.83 12.87 6.35
N ASP A 37 -6.58 11.84 5.94
CA ASP A 37 -7.97 11.68 6.36
C ASP A 37 -8.10 11.32 7.86
N LEU A 38 -7.05 10.72 8.44
CA LEU A 38 -6.89 10.49 9.88
C LEU A 38 -6.37 11.71 10.65
N GLY A 39 -6.05 12.83 9.98
CA GLY A 39 -5.50 14.02 10.61
C GLY A 39 -4.03 13.93 11.02
N SER A 40 -3.30 12.92 10.53
CA SER A 40 -1.88 12.66 10.82
C SER A 40 -0.97 12.74 9.58
N GLY A 41 -1.54 13.14 8.43
CA GLY A 41 -0.83 13.17 7.16
C GLY A 41 0.15 14.33 7.05
N THR A 42 1.26 14.07 6.36
CA THR A 42 2.30 15.07 6.05
C THR A 42 2.43 15.18 4.53
N ARG A 43 3.66 15.13 4.00
CA ARG A 43 3.95 15.06 2.57
C ARG A 43 4.10 13.59 2.17
N PRO A 44 3.51 13.16 1.05
CA PRO A 44 3.54 11.75 0.66
C PRO A 44 4.97 11.21 0.43
N ILE A 45 5.91 12.08 0.07
CA ILE A 45 7.31 11.68 -0.08
C ILE A 45 8.02 11.43 1.25
N GLU A 46 7.64 12.10 2.33
CA GLU A 46 8.16 11.83 3.68
C GLU A 46 7.66 10.47 4.17
N VAL A 47 6.39 10.15 3.89
CA VAL A 47 5.81 8.83 4.15
C VAL A 47 6.56 7.76 3.35
N TYR A 48 6.81 7.99 2.05
CA TYR A 48 7.64 7.08 1.23
C TYR A 48 9.04 6.88 1.83
N MET A 49 9.72 7.97 2.18
CA MET A 49 11.06 7.90 2.79
C MET A 49 11.04 7.10 4.09
N ARG A 50 9.97 7.19 4.88
CA ARG A 50 9.85 6.40 6.11
C ARG A 50 9.69 4.91 5.84
N ILE A 51 8.90 4.55 4.84
CA ILE A 51 8.82 3.17 4.35
C ILE A 51 10.21 2.69 3.94
N GLN A 52 10.94 3.50 3.17
CA GLN A 52 12.27 3.12 2.70
C GLN A 52 13.30 3.01 3.83
N ASP A 53 13.24 3.87 4.84
CA ASP A 53 14.14 3.79 5.98
C ASP A 53 14.00 2.45 6.71
N TYR A 54 12.76 2.01 6.96
CA TYR A 54 12.48 0.68 7.52
C TYR A 54 13.02 -0.44 6.62
N GLN A 55 12.68 -0.43 5.32
CA GLN A 55 13.10 -1.50 4.41
C GLN A 55 14.62 -1.59 4.29
N ASN A 56 15.33 -0.46 4.27
CA ASN A 56 16.78 -0.47 4.23
C ASN A 56 17.39 -1.00 5.53
N LYS A 57 16.89 -0.56 6.69
CA LYS A 57 17.46 -0.90 7.99
C LYS A 57 17.10 -2.30 8.48
N GLU A 58 15.93 -2.81 8.11
CA GLU A 58 15.38 -4.05 8.68
C GLU A 58 15.30 -5.21 7.68
N ILE A 59 15.44 -4.93 6.38
CA ILE A 59 15.35 -5.94 5.32
C ILE A 59 16.67 -6.00 4.54
N ILE A 60 17.00 -4.93 3.81
CA ILE A 60 18.11 -4.95 2.84
C ILE A 60 19.47 -5.05 3.52
N LYS A 61 19.76 -4.15 4.47
CA LYS A 61 21.09 -4.09 5.10
C LYS A 61 21.38 -5.32 5.97
N PRO A 62 20.46 -5.81 6.82
CA PRO A 62 20.75 -6.96 7.66
C PRO A 62 20.67 -8.29 6.91
N TYR A 63 19.84 -8.38 5.86
CA TYR A 63 19.55 -9.63 5.17
C TYR A 63 19.60 -9.46 3.63
N PRO A 64 20.77 -9.13 3.05
CA PRO A 64 20.88 -8.84 1.62
C PRO A 64 20.44 -10.01 0.71
N GLU A 65 20.61 -11.25 1.17
CA GLU A 65 20.25 -12.47 0.45
C GLU A 65 18.81 -12.97 0.75
N SER A 66 18.03 -12.24 1.57
CA SER A 66 16.63 -12.61 1.81
C SER A 66 15.79 -12.42 0.55
N LYS A 67 14.67 -13.16 0.44
CA LYS A 67 13.79 -13.08 -0.73
C LYS A 67 13.21 -11.68 -0.88
N ALA A 68 12.90 -11.00 0.24
CA ALA A 68 12.45 -9.63 0.22
C ALA A 68 13.52 -8.65 -0.28
N SER A 69 14.79 -8.80 0.14
CA SER A 69 15.89 -7.97 -0.34
C SER A 69 16.14 -8.16 -1.84
N ILE A 70 16.21 -9.41 -2.29
CA ILE A 70 16.37 -9.74 -3.71
C ILE A 70 15.21 -9.15 -4.53
N TYR A 71 13.97 -9.29 -4.05
CA TYR A 71 12.80 -8.72 -4.72
C TYR A 71 12.89 -7.19 -4.80
N LEU A 72 13.19 -6.50 -3.70
CA LEU A 72 13.29 -5.05 -3.64
C LEU A 72 14.36 -4.52 -4.60
N LEU A 73 15.55 -5.11 -4.58
CA LEU A 73 16.67 -4.70 -5.41
C LEU A 73 16.44 -5.03 -6.89
N GLY A 74 15.85 -6.18 -7.18
CA GLY A 74 15.51 -6.60 -8.54
C GLY A 74 14.37 -5.80 -9.18
N ASN A 75 13.50 -5.19 -8.38
CA ASN A 75 12.38 -4.34 -8.85
C ASN A 75 12.64 -2.84 -8.64
N LYS A 76 13.90 -2.46 -8.43
CA LYS A 76 14.30 -1.06 -8.28
C LYS A 76 14.10 -0.31 -9.60
N LEU A 77 13.50 0.87 -9.52
CA LEU A 77 13.19 1.70 -10.67
C LEU A 77 13.73 3.12 -10.47
N SER A 78 14.67 3.55 -11.32
CA SER A 78 15.31 4.88 -11.26
C SER A 78 15.78 5.27 -9.85
N GLY A 79 16.39 4.34 -9.11
CA GLY A 79 16.84 4.59 -7.74
C GLY A 79 15.82 4.30 -6.65
N THR A 80 14.54 4.12 -6.99
CA THR A 80 13.43 3.98 -6.04
C THR A 80 12.99 2.53 -5.88
N LEU A 81 12.68 2.13 -4.65
CA LEU A 81 12.25 0.78 -4.32
C LEU A 81 10.73 0.73 -4.13
N MET A 82 10.16 -0.43 -4.42
CA MET A 82 8.77 -0.77 -4.09
C MET A 82 8.51 -0.68 -2.59
N SER A 83 7.27 -0.39 -2.21
CA SER A 83 6.82 -0.43 -0.82
C SER A 83 6.24 -1.80 -0.52
N LEU A 84 6.89 -2.57 0.36
CA LEU A 84 6.39 -3.84 0.89
C LEU A 84 5.41 -3.60 2.05
N PRO A 85 4.48 -4.55 2.31
CA PRO A 85 3.52 -4.44 3.40
C PRO A 85 4.12 -4.12 4.77
N SER A 86 5.22 -4.77 5.15
CA SER A 86 5.90 -4.53 6.43
C SER A 86 6.45 -3.11 6.54
N GLY A 87 6.99 -2.55 5.44
CA GLY A 87 7.44 -1.16 5.37
C GLY A 87 6.29 -0.15 5.49
N ILE A 88 5.17 -0.42 4.84
CA ILE A 88 3.95 0.41 4.96
C ILE A 88 3.40 0.35 6.39
N CYS A 89 3.34 -0.84 7.00
CA CYS A 89 2.89 -1.01 8.38
C CYS A 89 3.80 -0.28 9.38
N ALA A 90 5.12 -0.37 9.19
CA ALA A 90 6.09 0.34 10.00
C ALA A 90 5.90 1.86 9.91
N ALA A 91 5.78 2.39 8.68
CA ALA A 91 5.52 3.81 8.48
C ALA A 91 4.18 4.23 9.12
N PHE A 92 3.10 3.47 8.94
CA PHE A 92 1.81 3.77 9.56
C PHE A 92 1.92 3.85 11.08
N LYS A 93 2.60 2.89 11.73
CA LYS A 93 2.79 2.85 13.19
C LYS A 93 3.54 4.09 13.73
N ASP A 94 4.47 4.64 12.94
CA ASP A 94 5.19 5.86 13.31
C ASP A 94 4.28 7.10 13.33
N TYR A 95 3.24 7.15 12.51
CA TYR A 95 2.29 8.27 12.45
C TYR A 95 1.06 8.05 13.36
N VAL A 96 0.59 6.80 13.48
CA VAL A 96 -0.64 6.43 14.20
C VAL A 96 -0.33 5.27 15.13
N THR A 97 -0.22 5.59 16.43
CA THR A 97 0.32 4.67 17.45
C THR A 97 -0.75 3.89 18.21
N ASP A 98 -2.01 4.32 18.12
CA ASP A 98 -3.16 3.79 18.86
C ASP A 98 -4.01 2.81 18.05
N ARG A 99 -3.60 2.48 16.81
CA ARG A 99 -4.35 1.60 15.89
C ARG A 99 -3.51 0.42 15.43
N THR A 100 -4.22 -0.68 15.14
CA THR A 100 -3.64 -1.88 14.56
C THR A 100 -4.07 -2.02 13.11
N VAL A 101 -3.13 -2.37 12.25
CA VAL A 101 -3.34 -2.69 10.84
C VAL A 101 -3.52 -4.20 10.68
N THR A 102 -4.41 -4.61 9.78
CA THR A 102 -4.52 -6.01 9.34
C THR A 102 -4.11 -6.13 7.88
N VAL A 103 -3.03 -6.85 7.61
CA VAL A 103 -2.60 -7.17 6.24
C VAL A 103 -3.29 -8.44 5.79
N CYS A 104 -4.12 -8.34 4.76
CA CYS A 104 -4.90 -9.45 4.24
C CYS A 104 -4.30 -9.97 2.93
N TYR A 105 -4.13 -11.28 2.83
CA TYR A 105 -3.67 -11.99 1.64
C TYR A 105 -4.85 -12.82 1.11
N GLY A 106 -5.40 -12.41 -0.02
CA GLY A 106 -6.54 -13.04 -0.68
C GLY A 106 -6.19 -14.34 -1.39
N SER A 107 -7.21 -15.11 -1.76
CA SER A 107 -7.06 -16.35 -2.53
C SER A 107 -6.47 -16.09 -3.93
N ASN A 108 -6.83 -14.95 -4.51
CA ASN A 108 -6.31 -14.44 -5.77
C ASN A 108 -4.90 -13.82 -5.66
N PHE A 109 -4.24 -13.93 -4.49
CA PHE A 109 -2.84 -13.55 -4.35
C PHE A 109 -1.96 -14.48 -5.19
N GLU A 110 -1.71 -14.04 -6.42
CA GLU A 110 -1.08 -14.81 -7.49
C GLU A 110 0.26 -15.41 -7.06
N SER A 111 0.65 -16.50 -7.72
CA SER A 111 1.98 -17.11 -7.68
C SER A 111 3.11 -16.25 -8.27
N GLY A 112 3.00 -14.92 -8.15
CA GLY A 112 4.00 -13.96 -8.57
C GLY A 112 5.17 -13.84 -7.59
N PRO A 113 6.16 -12.99 -7.91
CA PRO A 113 7.39 -12.86 -7.11
C PRO A 113 7.15 -12.47 -5.65
N LEU A 114 6.07 -11.72 -5.36
CA LEU A 114 5.67 -11.36 -4.00
C LEU A 114 5.24 -12.58 -3.16
N LYS A 115 4.71 -13.65 -3.78
CA LYS A 115 4.34 -14.88 -3.06
C LYS A 115 5.53 -15.53 -2.37
N ASN A 116 6.70 -15.44 -2.99
CA ASN A 116 7.91 -16.05 -2.47
C ASN A 116 8.38 -15.42 -1.16
N LEU A 117 8.01 -14.16 -0.89
CA LEU A 117 8.41 -13.43 0.32
C LEU A 117 7.30 -13.23 1.35
N ILE A 118 6.10 -13.81 1.16
CA ILE A 118 4.98 -13.69 2.12
C ILE A 118 5.39 -14.15 3.52
N SER A 119 6.03 -15.31 3.66
CA SER A 119 6.39 -15.83 4.98
C SER A 119 7.34 -14.89 5.72
N GLU A 120 8.25 -14.23 5.01
CA GLU A 120 9.13 -13.22 5.60
C GLU A 120 8.33 -11.97 6.00
N GLU A 121 7.38 -11.53 5.18
CA GLU A 121 6.51 -10.39 5.50
C GLU A 121 5.60 -10.65 6.68
N ILE A 122 4.95 -11.83 6.75
CA ILE A 122 4.10 -12.21 7.88
C ILE A 122 4.92 -12.18 9.18
N SER A 123 6.13 -12.74 9.16
CA SER A 123 7.03 -12.73 10.32
C SER A 123 7.34 -11.28 10.76
N ARG A 124 7.71 -10.40 9.82
CA ARG A 124 8.00 -8.99 10.13
C ARG A 124 6.79 -8.21 10.63
N ILE A 125 5.61 -8.41 10.02
CA ILE A 125 4.36 -7.72 10.36
C ILE A 125 3.88 -8.11 11.77
N THR A 126 3.97 -9.41 12.10
CA THR A 126 3.48 -9.95 13.37
C THR A 126 4.51 -9.90 14.51
N ASP A 127 5.79 -9.68 14.21
CA ASP A 127 6.82 -9.49 15.22
C ASP A 127 6.46 -8.36 16.20
N LYS A 128 6.94 -8.47 17.45
CA LYS A 128 6.68 -7.52 18.54
C LYS A 128 6.96 -6.06 18.16
N ARG A 129 7.95 -5.82 17.29
CA ARG A 129 8.27 -4.46 16.81
C ARG A 129 7.09 -3.82 16.12
N LEU A 130 6.43 -4.52 15.19
CA LEU A 130 5.28 -3.99 14.47
C LEU A 130 3.98 -4.32 15.22
N GLY A 131 3.81 -5.56 15.68
CA GLY A 131 2.66 -6.00 16.46
C GLY A 131 1.36 -5.91 15.67
N MET A 132 1.44 -5.98 14.35
CA MET A 132 0.30 -5.87 13.43
C MET A 132 -0.27 -7.27 13.16
N LYS A 133 -1.45 -7.32 12.55
CA LYS A 133 -2.15 -8.57 12.26
C LYS A 133 -1.97 -8.95 10.79
N THR A 134 -2.01 -10.24 10.54
CA THR A 134 -2.09 -10.79 9.19
C THR A 134 -3.28 -11.72 9.11
N GLN A 135 -3.92 -11.80 7.95
CA GLN A 135 -5.03 -12.70 7.70
C GLN A 135 -4.94 -13.27 6.29
N ALA A 136 -5.02 -14.58 6.17
CA ALA A 136 -5.32 -15.21 4.89
C ALA A 136 -6.84 -15.15 4.69
N LEU A 137 -7.28 -14.67 3.54
CA LEU A 137 -8.67 -14.74 3.13
C LEU A 137 -8.84 -15.97 2.23
N ASP A 138 -9.96 -16.65 2.39
CA ASP A 138 -10.39 -17.69 1.47
C ASP A 138 -11.31 -17.10 0.39
N ASP A 139 -11.62 -17.90 -0.64
CA ASP A 139 -12.44 -17.52 -1.78
C ASP A 139 -13.82 -16.95 -1.39
N SER A 140 -14.31 -17.23 -0.17
CA SER A 140 -15.60 -16.73 0.33
C SER A 140 -15.53 -15.32 0.94
N LEU A 141 -14.32 -14.83 1.22
CA LEU A 141 -14.06 -13.58 1.93
C LEU A 141 -13.32 -12.52 1.09
N ASP A 142 -12.80 -12.90 -0.08
CA ASP A 142 -11.98 -12.02 -0.94
C ASP A 142 -12.69 -10.72 -1.34
N ASP A 143 -13.98 -10.78 -1.64
CA ASP A 143 -14.79 -9.59 -1.98
C ASP A 143 -15.46 -8.95 -0.74
N LEU A 144 -15.71 -9.74 0.31
CA LEU A 144 -16.57 -9.31 1.43
C LEU A 144 -15.81 -8.69 2.61
N TYR A 145 -14.59 -9.17 2.87
CA TYR A 145 -13.88 -8.88 4.12
C TYR A 145 -13.30 -7.46 4.19
N PRO A 146 -12.68 -6.91 3.14
CA PRO A 146 -12.22 -5.52 3.17
C PRO A 146 -13.42 -4.55 3.18
N GLU A 147 -14.48 -4.89 2.44
CA GLU A 147 -15.60 -3.99 2.13
C GLU A 147 -16.53 -3.72 3.32
N THR A 148 -16.70 -4.68 4.22
CA THR A 148 -17.71 -4.59 5.28
C THR A 148 -17.20 -4.02 6.59
N THR A 149 -15.88 -4.11 6.85
CA THR A 149 -15.33 -3.91 8.19
C THR A 149 -14.40 -2.71 8.29
N TRP A 150 -13.68 -2.37 7.21
CA TRP A 150 -12.56 -1.42 7.28
C TRP A 150 -12.89 -0.10 6.62
N LYS A 151 -12.46 1.00 7.26
CA LYS A 151 -12.71 2.35 6.76
C LYS A 151 -11.71 2.73 5.68
N TYR A 152 -10.46 2.32 5.82
CA TYR A 152 -9.41 2.61 4.86
C TYR A 152 -8.69 1.32 4.45
N ILE A 153 -8.38 1.22 3.17
CA ILE A 153 -7.79 0.02 2.60
C ILE A 153 -6.76 0.46 1.58
N LEU A 154 -5.52 0.00 1.71
CA LEU A 154 -4.56 0.09 0.61
C LEU A 154 -4.65 -1.21 -0.18
N VAL A 155 -4.80 -1.09 -1.49
CA VAL A 155 -4.96 -2.23 -2.40
C VAL A 155 -3.75 -2.29 -3.31
N LEU A 156 -3.12 -3.46 -3.41
CA LEU A 156 -2.12 -3.70 -4.44
C LEU A 156 -2.83 -4.07 -5.73
N VAL A 157 -2.53 -3.36 -6.81
CA VAL A 157 -3.00 -3.67 -8.16
C VAL A 157 -1.82 -3.96 -9.08
N ASN A 158 -2.04 -4.84 -10.06
CA ASN A 158 -1.06 -5.26 -11.07
C ASN A 158 0.29 -5.73 -10.47
N ASN A 159 0.26 -6.24 -9.25
CA ASN A 159 1.39 -6.76 -8.46
C ASN A 159 2.50 -5.73 -8.16
N LYS A 160 2.27 -4.44 -8.40
CA LYS A 160 3.33 -3.42 -8.30
C LYS A 160 2.87 -2.00 -7.98
N HIS A 161 1.58 -1.76 -7.81
CA HIS A 161 1.08 -0.41 -7.63
C HIS A 161 0.08 -0.34 -6.48
N TRP A 162 0.35 0.54 -5.52
CA TRP A 162 -0.53 0.75 -4.37
C TRP A 162 -1.50 1.89 -4.65
N ILE A 163 -2.77 1.63 -4.41
CA ILE A 163 -3.85 2.62 -4.44
C ILE A 163 -4.51 2.67 -3.05
N ALA A 164 -5.18 3.78 -2.74
CA ALA A 164 -5.90 3.92 -1.50
C ALA A 164 -7.41 3.89 -1.74
N VAL A 165 -8.15 3.23 -0.87
CA VAL A 165 -9.60 3.19 -0.88
C VAL A 165 -10.14 3.62 0.48
N LYS A 166 -11.22 4.39 0.46
CA LYS A 166 -11.96 4.83 1.64
C LYS A 166 -13.41 4.33 1.53
N HIS A 167 -13.84 3.56 2.51
CA HIS A 167 -15.26 3.24 2.72
C HIS A 167 -15.95 4.47 3.34
N VAL A 168 -16.84 5.09 2.59
CA VAL A 168 -17.51 6.34 3.01
C VAL A 168 -18.78 6.03 3.79
N LYS A 169 -19.59 5.12 3.27
CA LYS A 169 -20.83 4.61 3.85
C LYS A 169 -21.22 3.34 3.08
N LYS A 170 -22.25 2.65 3.56
CA LYS A 170 -22.83 1.47 2.89
C LYS A 170 -22.93 1.70 1.37
N ASP A 171 -22.37 0.77 0.62
CA ASP A 171 -22.35 0.74 -0.85
C ASP A 171 -21.73 2.01 -1.48
N LYS A 172 -20.75 2.64 -0.80
CA LYS A 172 -19.99 3.77 -1.33
C LYS A 172 -18.53 3.76 -0.91
N PHE A 173 -17.68 3.51 -1.90
CA PHE A 173 -16.22 3.55 -1.79
C PHE A 173 -15.67 4.66 -2.68
N VAL A 174 -14.60 5.30 -2.21
CA VAL A 174 -13.82 6.27 -2.98
C VAL A 174 -12.40 5.75 -3.10
N CYS A 175 -11.92 5.61 -4.33
CA CYS A 175 -10.58 5.17 -4.64
C CYS A 175 -9.72 6.35 -5.08
N TYR A 176 -8.43 6.32 -4.74
CA TYR A 176 -7.41 7.29 -5.13
C TYR A 176 -6.20 6.57 -5.72
N ASP A 177 -5.82 7.00 -6.92
CA ASP A 177 -4.67 6.52 -7.67
C ASP A 177 -3.50 7.53 -7.59
N PRO A 178 -2.38 7.17 -6.94
CA PRO A 178 -1.15 7.96 -7.03
C PRO A 178 -0.64 8.16 -8.46
N ASP A 179 -0.89 7.20 -9.36
CA ASP A 179 -0.51 7.24 -10.77
C ASP A 179 -1.48 8.13 -11.56
N GLY A 180 -1.26 9.44 -11.46
CA GLY A 180 -2.10 10.46 -12.10
C GLY A 180 -2.81 11.38 -11.12
N GLY A 181 -2.89 11.00 -9.84
CA GLY A 181 -3.60 11.76 -8.80
C GLY A 181 -5.10 11.83 -9.04
N LYS A 182 -5.68 10.74 -9.54
CA LYS A 182 -7.10 10.64 -9.87
C LYS A 182 -7.86 9.97 -8.75
N ASP A 183 -9.12 10.35 -8.61
CA ASP A 183 -10.09 9.68 -7.75
C ASP A 183 -11.31 9.22 -8.53
N SER A 184 -11.96 8.19 -8.02
CA SER A 184 -13.22 7.63 -8.54
C SER A 184 -14.05 7.09 -7.38
N ASP A 185 -15.34 6.89 -7.61
CA ASP A 185 -16.21 6.20 -6.68
C ASP A 185 -16.85 4.95 -7.28
N GLY A 186 -17.38 4.10 -6.41
CA GLY A 186 -18.06 2.88 -6.77
C GLY A 186 -18.86 2.31 -5.61
N SER A 187 -19.79 1.41 -5.93
CA SER A 187 -20.59 0.70 -4.94
C SER A 187 -19.82 -0.41 -4.20
N THR A 188 -18.73 -0.86 -4.79
CA THR A 188 -17.75 -1.83 -4.25
C THR A 188 -16.34 -1.31 -4.50
N ILE A 189 -15.32 -1.91 -3.86
CA ILE A 189 -13.91 -1.62 -4.12
C ILE A 189 -13.59 -1.92 -5.59
N GLY A 190 -14.00 -3.09 -6.08
CA GLY A 190 -13.79 -3.50 -7.46
C GLY A 190 -14.38 -2.50 -8.46
N LYS A 191 -15.60 -2.00 -8.21
CA LYS A 191 -16.23 -1.01 -9.09
C LYS A 191 -15.55 0.35 -9.04
N ALA A 192 -15.12 0.79 -7.85
CA ALA A 192 -14.37 2.03 -7.72
C ALA A 192 -13.05 1.96 -8.51
N ILE A 193 -12.32 0.84 -8.42
CA ILE A 193 -11.08 0.60 -9.17
C ILE A 193 -11.33 0.53 -10.68
N GLU A 194 -12.37 -0.18 -11.12
CA GLU A 194 -12.74 -0.25 -12.55
C GLU A 194 -13.04 1.13 -13.13
N ASN A 195 -13.80 1.94 -12.38
CA ASN A 195 -14.12 3.33 -12.75
C ASN A 195 -12.89 4.23 -12.75
N LEU A 196 -11.90 3.96 -11.89
CA LEU A 196 -10.64 4.68 -11.82
C LEU A 196 -9.81 4.48 -13.10
N ARG A 197 -9.61 3.21 -13.47
CA ARG A 197 -8.80 2.82 -14.62
C ARG A 197 -9.11 1.40 -15.07
N LYS A 198 -9.54 1.29 -16.33
CA LYS A 198 -9.75 -0.01 -16.98
C LYS A 198 -8.44 -0.80 -17.04
N GLY A 199 -8.52 -2.10 -16.72
CA GLY A 199 -7.39 -3.03 -16.78
C GLY A 199 -6.54 -3.12 -15.49
N TYR A 200 -6.92 -2.44 -14.41
CA TYR A 200 -6.35 -2.75 -13.09
C TYR A 200 -6.87 -4.09 -12.59
N VAL A 201 -5.93 -4.98 -12.28
CA VAL A 201 -6.20 -6.29 -11.69
C VAL A 201 -5.81 -6.23 -10.21
N ILE A 202 -6.76 -6.56 -9.34
CA ILE A 202 -6.51 -6.62 -7.90
C ILE A 202 -5.61 -7.82 -7.61
N SER A 203 -4.51 -7.56 -6.92
CA SER A 203 -3.49 -8.57 -6.65
C SER A 203 -3.81 -9.49 -5.48
N GLY A 204 -4.92 -9.32 -4.77
CA GLY A 204 -5.21 -10.07 -3.55
C GLY A 204 -4.35 -9.69 -2.36
N LEU A 205 -3.85 -8.45 -2.30
CA LEU A 205 -3.11 -7.96 -1.15
C LEU A 205 -3.67 -6.62 -0.69
N TYR A 206 -4.08 -6.62 0.57
CA TYR A 206 -4.79 -5.50 1.17
C TYR A 206 -4.13 -5.12 2.50
N ILE A 207 -4.08 -3.82 2.79
CA ILE A 207 -3.67 -3.28 4.09
C ILE A 207 -4.88 -2.55 4.65
N CYS A 208 -5.54 -3.15 5.63
CA CYS A 208 -6.81 -2.71 6.18
C CYS A 208 -6.60 -1.91 7.48
N ILE A 209 -7.19 -0.71 7.55
CA ILE A 209 -6.95 0.35 8.55
C ILE A 209 -8.28 0.96 9.04
#